data_AF-A0A5B9DEI0-F1
#
_entry.id   AF-A0A5B9DEI0-F1
#
_cell.length_a   1.000
_cell.length_b   1.000
_cell.length_c   1.000
_cell.angle_alpha   90.00
_cell.angle_beta   90.00
_cell.angle_gamma   90.00
#
_symmetry.space_group_name_H-M   'P 1'
#
loop_
_entity.id
_entity.type
_entity.pdbx_description
1 polymer ?
#
loop_
_entity_poly.entity_id
_entity_poly.type
_entity_poly.pdbx_seq_one_letter_code
_entity_poly.pdbx_strand_id
1 'polypeptide(L)'
;MKAKLKSFLIRFLFFNVFFAIFVGISIRTTIKPIPYGKYTDNDWDSLQYSPSYNQSEWNILLDGHSHTYYSDGELSPRQNILWHMALGYNAMVLTDHNTFEGVYEIRDIARNEFNNTFKVLLGMEWTTNRGHFNLIFPPNTTQDNFNDYIPSTNYASNPSDEEIVAVFKKTHDLGGIVVINHVLWSRSMCKGFPTIEQLDLWGADYIEIGNGEDYDEESYQYCLENDLGIITGSDMHIPEKTFSWTELKVNNFSEDEIFEQLMQKNTNILYNKSGSLYGITHQFNIGYALMIGFIEFGQVLKKIYSDPQYVLLYITFFSSIYMIFFMIEIYKLVKPKIKEKKQRWLSKKKK
;
A
#
# COMPACT_ATOMS: atom_id res chain seq x y z
N MET A 1 52.72 -12.96 -12.18
CA MET A 1 51.62 -12.17 -12.77
C MET A 1 50.35 -13.00 -12.92
N LYS A 2 50.40 -14.16 -13.61
CA LYS A 2 49.25 -15.08 -13.82
C LYS A 2 48.49 -15.47 -12.54
N ALA A 3 49.18 -15.84 -11.46
CA ALA A 3 48.53 -16.22 -10.19
C ALA A 3 47.73 -15.06 -9.53
N LYS A 4 48.26 -13.83 -9.60
CA LYS A 4 47.57 -12.63 -9.07
C LYS A 4 46.34 -12.29 -9.90
N LEU A 5 46.45 -12.40 -11.23
CA LEU A 5 45.32 -12.20 -12.15
C LEU A 5 44.23 -13.24 -11.91
N LYS A 6 44.57 -14.54 -11.82
CA LYS A 6 43.61 -15.61 -11.50
C LYS A 6 42.90 -15.35 -10.16
N SER A 7 43.65 -14.95 -9.13
CA SER A 7 43.08 -14.64 -7.81
C SER A 7 42.14 -13.42 -7.83
N PHE A 8 42.48 -12.38 -8.60
CA PHE A 8 41.61 -11.24 -8.84
C PHE A 8 40.33 -11.66 -9.56
N LEU A 9 40.44 -12.40 -10.67
CA LEU A 9 39.29 -12.86 -11.46
C LEU A 9 38.33 -13.71 -10.63
N ILE A 10 38.85 -14.59 -9.76
CA ILE A 10 38.02 -15.37 -8.83
C ILE A 10 37.25 -14.44 -7.88
N ARG A 11 37.91 -13.47 -7.25
CA ARG A 11 37.24 -12.52 -6.35
C ARG A 11 36.24 -11.62 -7.07
N PHE A 12 36.57 -11.19 -8.29
CA PHE A 12 35.67 -10.41 -9.13
C PHE A 12 34.42 -11.23 -9.48
N LEU A 13 34.59 -12.50 -9.85
CA LEU A 13 33.46 -13.41 -10.09
C LEU A 13 32.60 -13.57 -8.82
N PHE A 14 33.22 -13.86 -7.67
CA PHE A 14 32.49 -13.96 -6.40
C PHE A 14 31.75 -12.69 -6.04
N PHE A 15 32.37 -11.52 -6.24
CA PHE A 15 31.73 -10.23 -6.00
C PHE A 15 30.50 -10.05 -6.90
N ASN A 16 30.60 -10.34 -8.19
CA ASN A 16 29.46 -10.22 -9.13
C ASN A 16 28.34 -11.20 -8.80
N VAL A 17 28.66 -12.46 -8.47
CA VAL A 17 27.68 -13.46 -8.08
C VAL A 17 26.96 -13.05 -6.79
N PHE A 18 27.72 -12.63 -5.77
CA PHE A 18 27.15 -12.15 -4.52
C PHE A 18 26.27 -10.92 -4.76
N PHE A 19 26.72 -9.98 -5.57
CA PHE A 19 25.97 -8.77 -5.88
C PHE A 19 24.68 -9.07 -6.65
N ALA A 20 24.71 -9.99 -7.61
CA ALA A 20 23.52 -10.44 -8.33
C ALA A 20 22.51 -11.12 -7.39
N ILE A 21 22.99 -11.96 -6.46
CA ILE A 21 22.13 -12.57 -5.43
C ILE A 21 21.54 -11.48 -4.53
N PHE A 22 22.34 -10.50 -4.11
CA PHE A 22 21.88 -9.39 -3.27
C PHE A 22 20.76 -8.59 -3.96
N VAL A 23 20.98 -8.18 -5.21
CA VAL A 23 19.97 -7.49 -6.03
C VAL A 23 18.73 -8.36 -6.21
N GLY A 24 18.88 -9.65 -6.50
CA GLY A 24 17.77 -10.57 -6.69
C GLY A 24 16.91 -10.73 -5.43
N ILE A 25 17.54 -10.86 -4.26
CA ILE A 25 16.85 -10.90 -2.96
C ILE A 25 16.13 -9.57 -2.70
N SER A 26 16.79 -8.43 -2.94
CA SER A 26 16.17 -7.11 -2.78
C SER A 26 14.95 -6.90 -3.67
N ILE A 27 15.01 -7.31 -4.94
CA ILE A 27 13.85 -7.26 -5.84
C ILE A 27 12.72 -8.15 -5.30
N ARG A 28 13.05 -9.36 -4.83
CA ARG A 28 12.06 -10.26 -4.24
C ARG A 28 11.40 -9.66 -3.01
N THR A 29 12.14 -8.95 -2.14
CA THR A 29 11.57 -8.26 -0.98
C THR A 29 10.71 -7.05 -1.34
N THR A 30 10.90 -6.45 -2.52
CA THR A 30 9.99 -5.42 -3.03
C THR A 30 8.67 -6.02 -3.52
N ILE A 31 8.72 -7.21 -4.13
CA ILE A 31 7.54 -7.88 -4.70
C ILE A 31 6.68 -8.54 -3.63
N LYS A 32 7.30 -9.17 -2.62
CA LYS A 32 6.57 -9.57 -1.41
C LYS A 32 7.35 -9.09 -0.19
N PRO A 33 6.94 -7.95 0.41
CA PRO A 33 7.60 -7.41 1.58
C PRO A 33 7.51 -8.38 2.75
N ILE A 34 8.51 -8.28 3.62
CA ILE A 34 8.46 -8.94 4.92
C ILE A 34 7.86 -7.90 5.86
N PRO A 35 6.74 -8.20 6.54
CA PRO A 35 6.11 -7.26 7.45
C PRO A 35 7.00 -6.87 8.62
N TYR A 36 6.88 -5.64 9.11
CA TYR A 36 7.60 -5.17 10.30
C TYR A 36 7.15 -5.93 11.55
N GLY A 37 5.84 -6.09 11.72
CA GLY A 37 5.25 -6.89 12.80
C GLY A 37 5.10 -8.36 12.41
N LYS A 38 4.96 -9.21 13.42
CA LYS A 38 4.44 -10.56 13.26
C LYS A 38 3.00 -10.54 13.79
N TYR A 39 2.07 -10.76 12.89
CA TYR A 39 0.64 -10.73 13.17
C TYR A 39 0.08 -12.13 13.32
N THR A 40 -0.78 -12.32 14.31
CA THR A 40 -1.56 -13.53 14.47
C THR A 40 -3.03 -13.19 14.60
N ASP A 41 -3.89 -14.14 14.30
CA ASP A 41 -5.34 -13.96 14.33
C ASP A 41 -5.85 -13.62 15.74
N ASN A 42 -5.08 -13.92 16.79
CA ASN A 42 -5.44 -13.67 18.18
C ASN A 42 -4.90 -12.31 18.69
N ASP A 43 -4.19 -11.54 17.85
CA ASP A 43 -3.56 -10.28 18.28
C ASP A 43 -4.61 -9.28 18.80
N TRP A 44 -5.86 -9.38 18.32
CA TRP A 44 -6.96 -8.47 18.66
C TRP A 44 -7.97 -9.03 19.66
N ASP A 45 -7.79 -10.26 20.18
CA ASP A 45 -8.76 -10.89 21.09
C ASP A 45 -9.04 -10.07 22.35
N SER A 46 -8.05 -9.28 22.80
CA SER A 46 -8.18 -8.40 23.97
C SER A 46 -8.66 -6.98 23.64
N LEU A 47 -8.79 -6.64 22.36
CA LEU A 47 -9.21 -5.32 21.92
C LEU A 47 -10.67 -5.36 21.46
N GLN A 48 -11.49 -4.54 22.11
CA GLN A 48 -12.86 -4.29 21.67
C GLN A 48 -13.17 -2.81 21.86
N TYR A 49 -13.00 -2.05 20.79
CA TYR A 49 -13.39 -0.65 20.72
C TYR A 49 -14.78 -0.54 20.10
N SER A 50 -15.64 0.27 20.71
CA SER A 50 -16.92 0.67 20.13
C SER A 50 -16.96 2.19 20.15
N PRO A 51 -17.05 2.86 18.98
CA PRO A 51 -17.24 4.30 18.98
C PRO A 51 -18.62 4.65 19.56
N SER A 52 -18.76 5.89 20.03
CA SER A 52 -20.06 6.42 20.48
C SER A 52 -20.78 7.06 19.30
N TYR A 53 -21.94 6.51 18.93
CA TYR A 53 -22.73 6.99 17.79
C TYR A 53 -24.23 6.75 17.98
N ASN A 54 -25.07 7.31 17.10
CA ASN A 54 -26.51 7.18 17.20
C ASN A 54 -27.00 5.82 16.66
N GLN A 55 -26.96 4.79 17.52
CA GLN A 55 -27.40 3.43 17.17
C GLN A 55 -28.89 3.30 16.80
N SER A 56 -29.71 4.29 17.15
CA SER A 56 -31.13 4.29 16.74
C SER A 56 -31.29 4.67 15.26
N GLU A 57 -30.41 5.52 14.76
CA GLU A 57 -30.36 5.98 13.37
C GLU A 57 -29.51 5.02 12.53
N TRP A 58 -28.30 4.71 12.97
CA TRP A 58 -27.31 3.95 12.21
C TRP A 58 -27.06 2.57 12.79
N ASN A 59 -26.88 1.57 11.94
CA ASN A 59 -26.55 0.20 12.37
C ASN A 59 -25.40 -0.44 11.58
N ILE A 60 -24.83 0.28 10.62
CA ILE A 60 -23.60 -0.10 9.93
C ILE A 60 -22.52 0.92 10.26
N LEU A 61 -21.34 0.40 10.61
CA LEU A 61 -20.09 1.14 10.70
C LEU A 61 -19.14 0.50 9.69
N LEU A 62 -18.96 1.20 8.57
CA LEU A 62 -18.21 0.77 7.39
C LEU A 62 -16.84 1.45 7.35
N ASP A 63 -15.80 0.67 7.06
CA ASP A 63 -14.53 1.18 6.55
C ASP A 63 -14.54 1.13 5.02
N GLY A 64 -14.42 2.28 4.36
CA GLY A 64 -14.45 2.40 2.90
C GLY A 64 -13.13 2.11 2.20
N HIS A 65 -12.02 1.90 2.92
CA HIS A 65 -10.69 1.81 2.34
C HIS A 65 -9.73 0.99 3.22
N SER A 66 -9.27 -0.17 2.75
CA SER A 66 -8.30 -0.99 3.47
C SER A 66 -7.52 -1.94 2.56
N HIS A 67 -6.32 -2.34 2.99
CA HIS A 67 -5.37 -3.16 2.22
C HIS A 67 -4.98 -4.44 2.95
N THR A 68 -4.59 -5.46 2.17
CA THR A 68 -4.07 -6.73 2.63
C THR A 68 -2.72 -7.03 1.98
N TYR A 69 -2.11 -8.18 2.30
CA TYR A 69 -0.89 -8.63 1.65
C TYR A 69 -0.99 -8.86 0.14
N TYR A 70 -2.20 -8.78 -0.43
CA TYR A 70 -2.42 -8.93 -1.88
C TYR A 70 -1.94 -7.70 -2.66
N SER A 71 -1.90 -6.51 -2.04
CA SER A 71 -1.14 -5.35 -2.52
C SER A 71 0.10 -5.11 -1.66
N ASP A 72 -0.04 -4.29 -0.63
CA ASP A 72 1.04 -3.78 0.22
C ASP A 72 0.61 -3.57 1.68
N GLY A 73 -0.58 -4.04 2.06
CA GLY A 73 -0.93 -4.26 3.45
C GLY A 73 -0.14 -5.41 4.09
N GLU A 74 0.00 -5.40 5.41
CA GLU A 74 0.75 -6.41 6.15
C GLU A 74 -0.14 -7.57 6.65
N LEU A 75 -1.45 -7.36 6.72
CA LEU A 75 -2.40 -8.35 7.22
C LEU A 75 -2.92 -9.31 6.15
N SER A 76 -3.23 -10.54 6.58
CA SER A 76 -4.05 -11.44 5.76
C SER A 76 -5.50 -10.94 5.66
N PRO A 77 -6.27 -11.38 4.66
CA PRO A 77 -7.71 -11.10 4.59
C PRO A 77 -8.47 -11.38 5.89
N ARG A 78 -8.20 -12.52 6.53
CA ARG A 78 -8.82 -12.88 7.82
C ARG A 78 -8.42 -11.92 8.94
N GLN A 79 -7.12 -11.61 9.04
CA GLN A 79 -6.59 -10.69 10.07
C GLN A 79 -7.11 -9.28 9.88
N ASN A 80 -7.26 -8.84 8.63
CA ASN A 80 -7.83 -7.56 8.26
C ASN A 80 -9.30 -7.47 8.78
N ILE A 81 -10.13 -8.49 8.58
CA ILE A 81 -11.49 -8.55 9.17
C ILE A 81 -11.45 -8.46 10.71
N LEU A 82 -10.56 -9.22 11.35
CA LEU A 82 -10.45 -9.26 12.81
C LEU A 82 -10.04 -7.90 13.40
N TRP A 83 -9.09 -7.20 12.76
CA TRP A 83 -8.71 -5.83 13.11
C TRP A 83 -9.90 -4.88 13.01
N HIS A 84 -10.68 -4.94 11.93
CA HIS A 84 -11.86 -4.11 11.73
C HIS A 84 -12.92 -4.36 12.82
N MET A 85 -13.24 -5.62 13.09
CA MET A 85 -14.19 -6.01 14.14
C MET A 85 -13.75 -5.52 15.52
N ALA A 86 -12.46 -5.63 15.84
CA ALA A 86 -11.90 -5.14 17.11
C ALA A 86 -11.96 -3.61 17.24
N LEU A 87 -12.04 -2.88 16.13
CA LEU A 87 -12.15 -1.42 16.07
C LEU A 87 -13.59 -0.92 15.87
N GLY A 88 -14.57 -1.80 16.02
CA GLY A 88 -15.98 -1.45 16.05
C GLY A 88 -16.64 -1.37 14.68
N TYR A 89 -15.93 -1.71 13.61
CA TYR A 89 -16.55 -1.88 12.30
C TYR A 89 -17.37 -3.16 12.24
N ASN A 90 -18.46 -3.13 11.48
CA ASN A 90 -19.24 -4.31 11.11
C ASN A 90 -19.38 -4.47 9.59
N ALA A 91 -18.76 -3.58 8.81
CA ALA A 91 -18.57 -3.76 7.38
C ALA A 91 -17.23 -3.14 6.93
N MET A 92 -16.72 -3.59 5.80
CA MET A 92 -15.60 -2.94 5.10
C MET A 92 -15.75 -3.03 3.58
N VAL A 93 -14.97 -2.23 2.86
CA VAL A 93 -14.63 -2.44 1.45
C VAL A 93 -13.16 -2.85 1.38
N LEU A 94 -12.86 -4.00 0.77
CA LEU A 94 -11.46 -4.34 0.48
C LEU A 94 -11.03 -3.63 -0.81
N THR A 95 -9.92 -2.91 -0.78
CA THR A 95 -9.49 -2.03 -1.88
C THR A 95 -8.01 -2.16 -2.19
N ASP A 96 -7.46 -3.39 -2.20
CA ASP A 96 -6.07 -3.64 -2.58
C ASP A 96 -5.69 -2.92 -3.88
N HIS A 97 -4.49 -2.33 -3.93
CA HIS A 97 -4.01 -1.57 -5.09
C HIS A 97 -3.99 -2.37 -6.39
N ASN A 98 -4.76 -1.91 -7.38
CA ASN A 98 -4.73 -2.39 -8.76
C ASN A 98 -4.93 -3.92 -8.93
N THR A 99 -5.57 -4.58 -7.96
CA THR A 99 -5.82 -6.01 -7.98
C THR A 99 -7.14 -6.36 -7.28
N PHE A 100 -7.79 -7.42 -7.74
CA PHE A 100 -8.96 -8.02 -7.08
C PHE A 100 -8.62 -9.39 -6.44
N GLU A 101 -7.34 -9.79 -6.42
CA GLU A 101 -6.95 -11.12 -5.94
C GLU A 101 -7.43 -11.41 -4.50
N GLY A 102 -7.37 -10.41 -3.60
CA GLY A 102 -7.81 -10.55 -2.21
C GLY A 102 -9.32 -10.61 -2.02
N VAL A 103 -10.10 -10.06 -2.97
CA VAL A 103 -11.56 -9.92 -2.85
C VAL A 103 -12.27 -11.26 -2.72
N TYR A 104 -11.78 -12.31 -3.39
CA TYR A 104 -12.37 -13.64 -3.30
C TYR A 104 -12.10 -14.29 -1.95
N GLU A 105 -10.83 -14.29 -1.53
CA GLU A 105 -10.44 -14.90 -0.26
C GLU A 105 -11.18 -14.24 0.90
N ILE A 106 -11.16 -12.90 0.96
CA ILE A 106 -11.77 -12.16 2.07
C ILE A 106 -13.29 -12.36 2.12
N ARG A 107 -13.97 -12.42 0.97
CA ARG A 107 -15.41 -12.59 0.89
C ARG A 107 -15.82 -13.99 1.31
N ASP A 108 -15.06 -15.01 0.88
CA ASP A 108 -15.31 -16.39 1.29
C ASP A 108 -15.09 -16.54 2.80
N ILE A 109 -14.05 -15.93 3.37
CA ILE A 109 -13.84 -15.89 4.83
C ILE A 109 -15.00 -15.19 5.52
N ALA A 110 -15.38 -13.99 5.10
CA ALA A 110 -16.47 -13.22 5.71
C ALA A 110 -17.79 -14.01 5.70
N ARG A 111 -18.16 -14.62 4.57
CA ARG A 111 -19.41 -15.37 4.42
C ARG A 111 -19.41 -16.72 5.16
N ASN A 112 -18.25 -17.36 5.32
CA ASN A 112 -18.17 -18.67 6.00
C ASN A 112 -17.94 -18.54 7.51
N GLU A 113 -17.20 -17.52 7.96
CA GLU A 113 -16.78 -17.37 9.35
C GLU A 113 -17.50 -16.25 10.10
N PHE A 114 -17.83 -15.14 9.42
CA PHE A 114 -18.28 -13.90 10.06
C PHE A 114 -19.63 -13.37 9.57
N ASN A 115 -20.39 -14.15 8.79
CA ASN A 115 -21.54 -13.65 8.02
C ASN A 115 -22.61 -12.94 8.86
N ASN A 116 -22.79 -13.33 10.12
CA ASN A 116 -23.80 -12.73 11.00
C ASN A 116 -23.31 -11.46 11.71
N THR A 117 -22.01 -11.14 11.62
CA THR A 117 -21.38 -10.05 12.39
C THR A 117 -20.58 -9.07 11.54
N PHE A 118 -20.14 -9.47 10.34
CA PHE A 118 -19.28 -8.66 9.49
C PHE A 118 -19.58 -8.87 8.01
N LYS A 119 -19.63 -7.77 7.24
CA LYS A 119 -19.82 -7.80 5.78
C LYS A 119 -18.63 -7.22 5.05
N VAL A 120 -18.34 -7.77 3.87
CA VAL A 120 -17.27 -7.27 3.00
C VAL A 120 -17.84 -6.92 1.64
N LEU A 121 -17.62 -5.67 1.25
CA LEU A 121 -17.93 -5.15 -0.08
C LEU A 121 -16.69 -5.26 -0.97
N LEU A 122 -16.93 -5.30 -2.28
CA LEU A 122 -15.92 -5.61 -3.27
C LEU A 122 -15.37 -4.32 -3.85
N GLY A 123 -14.07 -4.11 -3.78
CA GLY A 123 -13.45 -2.96 -4.39
C GLY A 123 -12.01 -3.21 -4.84
N MET A 124 -11.43 -2.15 -5.40
CA MET A 124 -10.02 -2.04 -5.74
C MET A 124 -9.66 -0.57 -5.69
N GLU A 125 -8.52 -0.23 -5.09
CA GLU A 125 -7.95 1.10 -5.28
C GLU A 125 -7.21 1.14 -6.62
N TRP A 126 -7.75 1.90 -7.56
CA TRP A 126 -7.04 2.20 -8.81
C TRP A 126 -6.00 3.30 -8.55
N THR A 127 -4.75 2.86 -8.40
CA THR A 127 -3.63 3.71 -8.01
C THR A 127 -2.84 4.19 -9.21
N THR A 128 -2.79 5.51 -9.39
CA THR A 128 -2.05 6.18 -10.47
C THR A 128 -1.25 7.38 -9.94
N ASN A 129 -0.29 7.86 -10.73
CA ASN A 129 0.45 9.10 -10.44
C ASN A 129 -0.44 10.35 -10.50
N ARG A 130 -1.66 10.25 -11.03
CA ARG A 130 -2.63 11.36 -11.16
C ARG A 130 -3.75 11.30 -10.14
N GLY A 131 -3.70 10.38 -9.20
CA GLY A 131 -4.73 10.21 -8.17
C GLY A 131 -5.00 8.74 -7.92
N HIS A 132 -5.62 8.48 -6.77
CA HIS A 132 -6.11 7.17 -6.41
C HIS A 132 -7.62 7.22 -6.28
N PHE A 133 -8.27 6.14 -6.71
CA PHE A 133 -9.73 6.05 -6.74
C PHE A 133 -10.18 4.67 -6.29
N ASN A 134 -11.01 4.57 -5.25
CA ASN A 134 -11.66 3.30 -4.95
C ASN A 134 -12.80 3.07 -5.94
N LEU A 135 -12.76 1.90 -6.56
CA LEU A 135 -13.77 1.40 -7.49
C LEU A 135 -14.51 0.29 -6.77
N ILE A 136 -15.75 0.54 -6.35
CA ILE A 136 -16.55 -0.36 -5.51
C ILE A 136 -17.63 -1.00 -6.38
N PHE A 137 -17.84 -2.31 -6.27
CA PHE A 137 -18.68 -3.07 -7.18
C PHE A 137 -19.83 -3.79 -6.46
N PRO A 138 -20.95 -4.06 -7.17
CA PRO A 138 -22.06 -4.81 -6.63
C PRO A 138 -21.64 -6.19 -6.07
N PRO A 139 -22.28 -6.70 -5.00
CA PRO A 139 -21.91 -7.98 -4.37
C PRO A 139 -22.01 -9.21 -5.29
N ASN A 140 -22.82 -9.13 -6.35
CA ASN A 140 -22.98 -10.18 -7.35
C ASN A 140 -21.91 -10.17 -8.45
N THR A 141 -20.94 -9.24 -8.40
CA THR A 141 -19.85 -9.16 -9.37
C THR A 141 -18.94 -10.39 -9.28
N THR A 142 -18.63 -10.98 -10.43
CA THR A 142 -17.92 -12.28 -10.55
C THR A 142 -16.45 -12.13 -10.94
N GLN A 143 -15.67 -13.22 -10.83
CA GLN A 143 -14.27 -13.28 -11.31
C GLN A 143 -14.13 -12.94 -12.78
N ASP A 144 -15.06 -13.42 -13.60
CA ASP A 144 -15.01 -13.13 -15.02
C ASP A 144 -15.24 -11.63 -15.27
N ASN A 145 -16.14 -11.00 -14.50
CA ASN A 145 -16.32 -9.54 -14.59
C ASN A 145 -15.04 -8.78 -14.23
N PHE A 146 -14.34 -9.15 -13.15
CA PHE A 146 -13.08 -8.49 -12.78
C PHE A 146 -11.94 -8.78 -13.76
N ASN A 147 -11.84 -10.01 -14.27
CA ASN A 147 -10.86 -10.36 -15.29
C ASN A 147 -11.04 -9.55 -16.58
N ASP A 148 -12.29 -9.30 -16.99
CA ASP A 148 -12.62 -8.43 -18.13
C ASP A 148 -12.46 -6.93 -17.79
N TYR A 149 -12.54 -6.58 -16.51
CA TYR A 149 -12.38 -5.22 -16.02
C TYR A 149 -10.90 -4.80 -15.98
N ILE A 150 -10.01 -5.57 -15.34
CA ILE A 150 -8.58 -5.22 -15.13
C ILE A 150 -7.88 -4.62 -16.36
N PRO A 151 -8.05 -5.14 -17.60
CA PRO A 151 -7.38 -4.55 -18.77
C PRO A 151 -7.71 -3.08 -19.01
N SER A 152 -8.88 -2.59 -18.59
CA SER A 152 -9.23 -1.16 -18.74
C SER A 152 -8.62 -0.28 -17.68
N THR A 153 -8.03 -0.80 -16.60
CA THR A 153 -7.29 0.02 -15.63
C THR A 153 -5.80 -0.01 -15.87
N ASN A 154 -5.34 -0.84 -16.83
CA ASN A 154 -3.95 -1.01 -17.22
C ASN A 154 -3.46 0.10 -18.16
N TYR A 155 -3.55 1.33 -17.67
CA TYR A 155 -2.88 2.47 -18.27
C TYR A 155 -1.45 2.56 -17.75
N ALA A 156 -0.59 3.29 -18.45
CA ALA A 156 0.66 3.73 -17.83
C ALA A 156 0.32 4.44 -16.51
N SER A 157 1.24 4.48 -15.54
CA SER A 157 0.99 5.10 -14.23
C SER A 157 0.57 6.57 -14.30
N ASN A 158 0.45 7.19 -15.47
CA ASN A 158 0.03 8.56 -15.68
C ASN A 158 -1.07 8.63 -16.77
N PRO A 159 -2.32 8.26 -16.47
CA PRO A 159 -3.42 8.24 -17.45
C PRO A 159 -3.80 9.66 -17.94
N SER A 160 -4.39 9.78 -19.13
CA SER A 160 -5.01 11.04 -19.58
C SER A 160 -6.36 11.28 -18.88
N ASP A 161 -6.92 12.49 -19.06
CA ASP A 161 -8.25 12.82 -18.54
C ASP A 161 -9.32 11.88 -19.14
N GLU A 162 -9.23 11.62 -20.44
CA GLU A 162 -10.14 10.70 -21.15
C GLU A 162 -10.04 9.26 -20.65
N GLU A 163 -8.84 8.83 -20.24
CA GLU A 163 -8.61 7.50 -19.68
C GLU A 163 -9.22 7.38 -18.28
N ILE A 164 -9.09 8.41 -17.43
CA ILE A 164 -9.77 8.45 -16.12
C ILE A 164 -11.29 8.39 -16.30
N VAL A 165 -11.83 9.23 -17.18
CA VAL A 165 -13.27 9.24 -17.52
C VAL A 165 -13.73 7.87 -18.03
N ALA A 166 -12.92 7.20 -18.86
CA ALA A 166 -13.25 5.87 -19.37
C ALA A 166 -13.29 4.81 -18.27
N VAL A 167 -12.38 4.86 -17.29
CA VAL A 167 -12.42 3.97 -16.12
C VAL A 167 -13.68 4.20 -15.30
N PHE A 168 -13.99 5.47 -14.98
CA PHE A 168 -15.18 5.81 -14.19
C PHE A 168 -16.43 5.29 -14.89
N LYS A 169 -16.58 5.60 -16.18
CA LYS A 169 -17.70 5.11 -16.98
C LYS A 169 -17.79 3.58 -16.96
N LYS A 170 -16.68 2.86 -17.12
CA LYS A 170 -16.72 1.39 -17.11
C LYS A 170 -17.08 0.83 -15.73
N THR A 171 -16.67 1.49 -14.65
CA THR A 171 -17.12 1.15 -13.30
C THR A 171 -18.65 1.27 -13.20
N HIS A 172 -19.22 2.38 -13.66
CA HIS A 172 -20.68 2.58 -13.68
C HIS A 172 -21.41 1.61 -14.61
N ASP A 173 -20.82 1.23 -15.75
CA ASP A 173 -21.41 0.24 -16.66
C ASP A 173 -21.55 -1.15 -16.00
N LEU A 174 -20.76 -1.44 -14.95
CA LEU A 174 -20.89 -2.62 -14.09
C LEU A 174 -21.76 -2.37 -12.84
N GLY A 175 -22.39 -1.20 -12.74
CA GLY A 175 -23.18 -0.78 -11.58
C GLY A 175 -22.34 -0.43 -10.35
N GLY A 176 -21.04 -0.16 -10.54
CA GLY A 176 -20.12 0.23 -9.47
C GLY A 176 -20.16 1.72 -9.13
N ILE A 177 -19.39 2.08 -8.10
CA ILE A 177 -19.25 3.41 -7.51
C ILE A 177 -17.78 3.84 -7.59
N VAL A 178 -17.55 5.13 -7.85
CA VAL A 178 -16.22 5.74 -7.86
C VAL A 178 -16.05 6.66 -6.66
N VAL A 179 -15.01 6.42 -5.86
CA VAL A 179 -14.61 7.26 -4.73
C VAL A 179 -13.30 7.97 -5.06
N ILE A 180 -13.22 9.27 -4.77
CA ILE A 180 -11.97 10.03 -4.80
C ILE A 180 -11.26 9.83 -3.45
N ASN A 181 -10.10 9.18 -3.46
CA ASN A 181 -9.41 8.80 -2.23
C ASN A 181 -8.53 9.94 -1.70
N HIS A 182 -8.35 9.97 -0.37
CA HIS A 182 -7.37 10.76 0.38
C HIS A 182 -6.89 12.05 -0.32
N VAL A 183 -7.85 12.94 -0.60
CA VAL A 183 -7.65 14.11 -1.47
C VAL A 183 -6.48 14.99 -1.01
N LEU A 184 -6.31 15.17 0.30
CA LEU A 184 -5.20 15.95 0.87
C LEU A 184 -3.83 15.36 0.49
N TRP A 185 -3.68 14.04 0.59
CA TRP A 185 -2.47 13.35 0.18
C TRP A 185 -2.31 13.40 -1.34
N SER A 186 -3.36 13.06 -2.10
CA SER A 186 -3.34 13.01 -3.55
C SER A 186 -2.97 14.36 -4.19
N ARG A 187 -3.51 15.48 -3.70
CA ARG A 187 -3.14 16.83 -4.15
C ARG A 187 -1.65 17.16 -3.96
N SER A 188 -1.03 16.60 -2.93
CA SER A 188 0.38 16.86 -2.60
C SER A 188 1.35 15.90 -3.29
N MET A 189 0.93 14.65 -3.54
CA MET A 189 1.80 13.57 -3.98
C MET A 189 1.59 13.18 -5.46
N CYS A 190 0.38 13.31 -5.98
CA CYS A 190 0.04 12.94 -7.35
C CYS A 190 0.27 14.12 -8.31
N LYS A 191 1.18 13.94 -9.27
CA LYS A 191 1.47 14.97 -10.27
C LYS A 191 0.30 15.08 -11.25
N GLY A 192 -0.27 16.28 -11.38
CA GLY A 192 -1.39 16.50 -12.28
C GLY A 192 -2.70 15.86 -11.79
N PHE A 193 -2.85 15.74 -10.46
CA PHE A 193 -4.12 15.43 -9.83
C PHE A 193 -5.21 16.40 -10.33
N PRO A 194 -6.31 15.92 -10.94
CA PRO A 194 -7.41 16.77 -11.39
C PRO A 194 -8.07 17.50 -10.21
N THR A 195 -8.73 18.63 -10.45
CA THR A 195 -9.48 19.29 -9.38
C THR A 195 -10.72 18.47 -9.01
N ILE A 196 -11.27 18.70 -7.81
CA ILE A 196 -12.46 17.99 -7.35
C ILE A 196 -13.65 18.25 -8.29
N GLU A 197 -13.79 19.49 -8.78
CA GLU A 197 -14.83 19.85 -9.75
C GLU A 197 -14.67 19.10 -11.07
N GLN A 198 -13.43 18.83 -11.51
CA GLN A 198 -13.20 18.02 -12.71
C GLN A 198 -13.61 16.57 -12.47
N LEU A 199 -13.21 15.99 -11.33
CA LEU A 199 -13.53 14.59 -11.00
C LEU A 199 -15.04 14.37 -10.81
N ASP A 200 -15.72 15.33 -10.18
CA ASP A 200 -17.18 15.39 -10.06
C ASP A 200 -17.83 15.40 -11.45
N LEU A 201 -17.42 16.33 -12.33
CA LEU A 201 -17.90 16.39 -13.72
C LEU A 201 -17.62 15.12 -14.53
N TRP A 202 -16.58 14.35 -14.17
CA TRP A 202 -16.23 13.09 -14.83
C TRP A 202 -17.01 11.89 -14.28
N GLY A 203 -17.79 12.07 -13.22
CA GLY A 203 -18.68 11.07 -12.64
C GLY A 203 -18.16 10.43 -11.36
N ALA A 204 -17.29 11.07 -10.59
CA ALA A 204 -17.03 10.60 -9.23
C ALA A 204 -18.34 10.63 -8.40
N ASP A 205 -18.56 9.61 -7.58
CA ASP A 205 -19.79 9.47 -6.77
C ASP A 205 -19.57 9.90 -5.32
N TYR A 206 -18.34 9.77 -4.83
CA TYR A 206 -17.96 10.00 -3.44
C TYR A 206 -16.61 10.70 -3.31
N ILE A 207 -16.42 11.38 -2.18
CA ILE A 207 -15.10 11.79 -1.70
C ILE A 207 -14.82 11.13 -0.35
N GLU A 208 -13.61 10.58 -0.21
CA GLU A 208 -13.08 10.12 1.07
C GLU A 208 -12.73 11.32 1.95
N ILE A 209 -13.63 11.66 2.88
CA ILE A 209 -13.51 12.81 3.77
C ILE A 209 -12.56 12.53 4.92
N GLY A 210 -12.63 11.33 5.49
CA GLY A 210 -11.71 10.87 6.52
C GLY A 210 -10.81 9.78 5.97
N ASN A 211 -9.49 9.96 6.05
CA ASN A 211 -8.50 8.96 5.66
C ASN A 211 -7.43 8.86 6.74
N GLY A 212 -7.32 7.70 7.41
CA GLY A 212 -6.44 7.58 8.56
C GLY A 212 -6.77 8.64 9.62
N GLU A 213 -5.79 9.45 10.03
CA GLU A 213 -6.01 10.56 10.96
C GLU A 213 -6.49 11.87 10.31
N ASP A 214 -6.44 11.97 8.98
CA ASP A 214 -6.78 13.18 8.24
C ASP A 214 -8.30 13.35 8.10
N TYR A 215 -8.73 14.61 8.09
CA TYR A 215 -10.10 15.03 7.83
C TYR A 215 -10.12 16.20 6.84
N ASP A 216 -10.71 15.99 5.66
CA ASP A 216 -10.80 16.98 4.59
C ASP A 216 -12.07 17.83 4.70
N GLU A 217 -11.99 18.89 5.51
CA GLU A 217 -13.09 19.84 5.68
C GLU A 217 -13.48 20.55 4.37
N GLU A 218 -12.52 20.83 3.47
CA GLU A 218 -12.81 21.54 2.22
C GLU A 218 -13.66 20.66 1.29
N SER A 219 -13.25 19.41 1.10
CA SER A 219 -14.03 18.44 0.31
C SER A 219 -15.36 18.10 0.96
N TYR A 220 -15.43 18.10 2.30
CA TYR A 220 -16.70 17.90 3.01
C TYR A 220 -17.70 19.02 2.70
N GLN A 221 -17.28 20.29 2.75
CA GLN A 221 -18.14 21.41 2.37
C GLN A 221 -18.55 21.34 0.89
N TYR A 222 -17.64 20.93 0.00
CA TYR A 222 -17.97 20.72 -1.41
C TYR A 222 -19.08 19.67 -1.58
N CYS A 223 -19.03 18.56 -0.85
CA CYS A 223 -20.07 17.52 -0.89
C CYS A 223 -21.42 18.00 -0.34
N LEU A 224 -21.45 18.96 0.60
CA LEU A 224 -22.72 19.54 1.09
C LEU A 224 -23.40 20.44 0.05
N GLU A 225 -22.62 21.03 -0.85
CA GLU A 225 -23.09 21.96 -1.88
C GLU A 225 -23.41 21.28 -3.23
N ASN A 226 -22.94 20.03 -3.41
CA ASN A 226 -23.03 19.28 -4.66
C ASN A 226 -23.59 17.87 -4.43
N ASP A 227 -23.88 17.14 -5.50
CA ASP A 227 -24.40 15.76 -5.42
C ASP A 227 -23.26 14.74 -5.33
N LEU A 228 -22.41 14.83 -4.30
CA LEU A 228 -21.37 13.84 -4.00
C LEU A 228 -21.61 13.24 -2.62
N GLY A 229 -21.42 11.93 -2.52
CA GLY A 229 -21.47 11.23 -1.24
C GLY A 229 -20.21 11.48 -0.40
N ILE A 230 -20.36 11.30 0.90
CA ILE A 230 -19.25 11.34 1.87
C ILE A 230 -18.95 9.93 2.36
N ILE A 231 -17.68 9.54 2.36
CA ILE A 231 -17.22 8.25 2.89
C ILE A 231 -15.92 8.45 3.67
N THR A 232 -15.56 7.49 4.50
CA THR A 232 -14.30 7.46 5.23
C THR A 232 -13.61 6.13 5.02
N GLY A 233 -12.28 6.15 5.10
CA GLY A 233 -11.46 4.96 5.02
C GLY A 233 -10.32 4.99 6.04
N SER A 234 -9.89 3.83 6.51
CA SER A 234 -8.67 3.76 7.32
C SER A 234 -7.42 3.85 6.48
N ASP A 235 -7.48 3.39 5.22
CA ASP A 235 -6.32 3.15 4.35
C ASP A 235 -5.26 2.30 5.07
N MET A 236 -5.75 1.32 5.85
CA MET A 236 -4.91 0.51 6.71
C MET A 236 -4.01 -0.40 5.87
N HIS A 237 -2.72 -0.12 5.93
CA HIS A 237 -1.65 -0.98 5.42
C HIS A 237 -0.97 -1.74 6.57
N ILE A 238 -0.83 -1.09 7.72
CA ILE A 238 -0.23 -1.64 8.93
C ILE A 238 -1.25 -1.44 10.05
N PRO A 239 -1.53 -2.46 10.87
CA PRO A 239 -2.63 -2.37 11.81
C PRO A 239 -2.32 -1.39 12.94
N GLU A 240 -3.18 -0.38 13.06
CA GLU A 240 -3.07 0.70 14.02
C GLU A 240 -4.45 1.17 14.52
N LYS A 241 -4.52 2.31 15.21
CA LYS A 241 -5.81 2.92 15.57
C LYS A 241 -6.53 3.46 14.33
N THR A 242 -7.85 3.52 14.39
CA THR A 242 -8.67 4.18 13.37
C THR A 242 -9.30 5.46 13.92
N PHE A 243 -9.73 6.38 13.07
CA PHE A 243 -10.30 7.66 13.46
C PHE A 243 -11.70 7.91 12.91
N SER A 244 -12.15 7.13 11.94
CA SER A 244 -13.34 7.46 11.16
C SER A 244 -14.17 6.24 10.78
N TRP A 245 -15.49 6.38 10.76
CA TRP A 245 -16.42 5.33 10.35
C TRP A 245 -17.48 5.92 9.43
N THR A 246 -17.77 5.23 8.33
CA THR A 246 -18.93 5.56 7.50
C THR A 246 -20.16 4.92 8.12
N GLU A 247 -21.17 5.72 8.40
CA GLU A 247 -22.41 5.29 9.03
C GLU A 247 -23.50 5.08 7.99
N LEU A 248 -24.15 3.91 8.01
CA LEU A 248 -25.29 3.60 7.16
C LEU A 248 -26.43 2.98 7.96
N LYS A 249 -27.63 3.06 7.39
CA LYS A 249 -28.83 2.43 7.94
C LYS A 249 -29.39 1.41 6.96
N VAL A 250 -29.42 0.16 7.38
CA VAL A 250 -30.04 -0.94 6.66
C VAL A 250 -31.13 -1.61 7.50
N ASN A 251 -32.12 -2.21 6.86
CA ASN A 251 -33.13 -3.04 7.51
C ASN A 251 -32.62 -4.46 7.70
N ASN A 252 -31.92 -4.99 6.69
CA ASN A 252 -31.29 -6.30 6.72
C ASN A 252 -29.76 -6.15 6.68
N PHE A 253 -29.09 -6.90 7.55
CA PHE A 253 -27.63 -6.94 7.56
C PHE A 253 -27.12 -7.82 6.40
N SER A 254 -27.07 -7.25 5.19
CA SER A 254 -26.63 -7.90 3.95
C SER A 254 -25.68 -7.00 3.16
N GLU A 255 -24.82 -7.61 2.33
CA GLU A 255 -23.93 -6.88 1.42
C GLU A 255 -24.74 -6.06 0.40
N ASP A 256 -25.84 -6.62 -0.11
CA ASP A 256 -26.71 -5.97 -1.10
C ASP A 256 -27.33 -4.68 -0.55
N GLU A 257 -27.90 -4.70 0.65
CA GLU A 257 -28.56 -3.51 1.20
C GLU A 257 -27.55 -2.43 1.62
N ILE A 258 -26.36 -2.83 2.09
CA ILE A 258 -25.26 -1.87 2.34
C ILE A 258 -24.82 -1.20 1.04
N PHE A 259 -24.62 -1.98 -0.03
CA PHE A 259 -24.25 -1.45 -1.35
C PHE A 259 -25.35 -0.56 -1.94
N GLU A 260 -26.62 -0.91 -1.77
CA GLU A 260 -27.75 -0.06 -2.18
C GLU A 260 -27.77 1.30 -1.45
N GLN A 261 -27.44 1.34 -0.14
CA GLN A 261 -27.31 2.60 0.57
C GLN A 261 -26.14 3.45 0.03
N LEU A 262 -25.03 2.82 -0.35
CA LEU A 262 -23.93 3.52 -1.00
C LEU A 262 -24.34 4.07 -2.38
N MET A 263 -25.05 3.30 -3.20
CA MET A 263 -25.56 3.78 -4.49
C MET A 263 -26.49 4.99 -4.35
N GLN A 264 -27.20 5.11 -3.22
CA GLN A 264 -28.11 6.21 -2.93
C GLN A 264 -27.44 7.39 -2.23
N LYS A 265 -26.13 7.32 -1.94
CA LYS A 265 -25.41 8.34 -1.16
C LYS A 265 -26.00 8.56 0.24
N ASN A 266 -26.66 7.54 0.79
CA ASN A 266 -27.28 7.56 2.12
C ASN A 266 -26.26 7.23 3.21
N THR A 267 -25.25 8.07 3.33
CA THR A 267 -24.12 7.90 4.23
C THR A 267 -24.02 9.09 5.17
N ASN A 268 -23.67 8.82 6.43
CA ASN A 268 -23.12 9.81 7.33
C ASN A 268 -21.67 9.42 7.68
N ILE A 269 -20.92 10.32 8.31
CA ILE A 269 -19.58 10.01 8.80
C ILE A 269 -19.48 10.30 10.29
N LEU A 270 -18.78 9.41 10.99
CA LEU A 270 -18.33 9.60 12.36
C LEU A 270 -16.83 9.79 12.35
N TYR A 271 -16.34 10.91 12.90
CA TYR A 271 -14.92 11.19 13.02
C TYR A 271 -14.53 11.46 14.48
N ASN A 272 -13.47 10.80 14.94
CA ASN A 272 -12.89 10.94 16.26
C ASN A 272 -11.41 11.33 16.14
N LYS A 273 -11.12 12.60 16.36
CA LYS A 273 -9.75 13.16 16.31
C LYS A 273 -8.76 12.49 17.26
N SER A 274 -9.21 11.92 18.37
CA SER A 274 -8.32 11.18 19.29
C SER A 274 -7.97 9.78 18.80
N GLY A 275 -8.72 9.28 17.81
CA GLY A 275 -8.64 7.91 17.32
C GLY A 275 -9.24 6.90 18.31
N SER A 276 -9.32 5.66 17.85
CA SER A 276 -9.67 4.51 18.67
C SER A 276 -8.58 4.21 19.69
N LEU A 277 -8.95 3.52 20.76
CA LEU A 277 -7.96 2.86 21.60
C LEU A 277 -7.45 1.66 20.82
N TYR A 278 -6.14 1.58 20.56
CA TYR A 278 -5.55 0.41 19.92
C TYR A 278 -4.80 -0.48 20.92
N GLY A 279 -3.97 0.09 21.81
CA GLY A 279 -3.40 -0.56 23.00
C GLY A 279 -2.54 -1.83 22.79
N ILE A 280 -2.52 -2.39 21.58
CA ILE A 280 -1.80 -3.62 21.23
C ILE A 280 -0.38 -3.26 20.81
N THR A 281 0.57 -4.07 21.26
CA THR A 281 1.95 -4.05 20.76
C THR A 281 2.22 -5.37 20.06
N HIS A 282 2.44 -5.32 18.75
CA HIS A 282 2.72 -6.51 17.95
C HIS A 282 4.15 -7.00 18.17
N GLN A 283 4.36 -8.31 18.03
CA GLN A 283 5.69 -8.89 18.12
C GLN A 283 6.54 -8.42 16.94
N PHE A 284 7.78 -8.03 17.21
CA PHE A 284 8.71 -7.65 16.16
C PHE A 284 9.11 -8.86 15.29
N ASN A 285 9.11 -8.68 13.97
CA ASN A 285 9.51 -9.73 13.05
C ASN A 285 11.04 -9.80 12.89
N ILE A 286 11.67 -10.83 13.47
CA ILE A 286 13.13 -11.05 13.33
C ILE A 286 13.53 -11.21 11.85
N GLY A 287 12.65 -11.77 11.01
CA GLY A 287 12.85 -11.86 9.57
C GLY A 287 13.01 -10.48 8.92
N TYR A 288 12.23 -9.48 9.35
CA TYR A 288 12.37 -8.10 8.91
C TYR A 288 13.75 -7.55 9.26
N ALA A 289 14.19 -7.73 10.51
CA ALA A 289 15.48 -7.25 11.00
C ALA A 289 16.66 -7.79 10.18
N LEU A 290 16.63 -9.08 9.85
CA LEU A 290 17.66 -9.74 9.05
C LEU A 290 17.67 -9.26 7.60
N MET A 291 16.53 -8.77 7.11
CA MET A 291 16.31 -8.44 5.72
C MET A 291 16.22 -6.94 5.44
N ILE A 292 16.25 -6.08 6.47
CA ILE A 292 16.01 -4.64 6.35
C ILE A 292 16.92 -3.98 5.30
N GLY A 293 18.21 -4.35 5.25
CA GLY A 293 19.13 -3.84 4.24
C GLY A 293 18.76 -4.25 2.81
N PHE A 294 18.17 -5.44 2.61
CA PHE A 294 17.66 -5.86 1.31
C PHE A 294 16.35 -5.16 0.96
N ILE A 295 15.46 -4.98 1.94
CA ILE A 295 14.17 -4.29 1.81
C ILE A 295 14.39 -2.84 1.40
N GLU A 296 15.21 -2.10 2.16
CA GLU A 296 15.55 -0.70 1.86
C GLU A 296 16.17 -0.57 0.47
N PHE A 297 17.11 -1.46 0.13
CA PHE A 297 17.70 -1.46 -1.21
C PHE A 297 16.68 -1.81 -2.30
N GLY A 298 15.74 -2.71 -2.03
CA GLY A 298 14.64 -3.05 -2.94
C GLY A 298 13.70 -1.87 -3.19
N GLN A 299 13.38 -1.07 -2.17
CA GLN A 299 12.56 0.14 -2.31
C GLN A 299 13.26 1.20 -3.17
N VAL A 300 14.57 1.32 -3.00
CA VAL A 300 15.43 2.13 -3.85
C VAL A 300 15.35 1.67 -5.31
N LEU A 301 15.40 0.35 -5.57
CA LEU A 301 15.21 -0.21 -6.92
C LEU A 301 13.81 0.04 -7.50
N LYS A 302 12.75 -0.04 -6.67
CA LYS A 302 11.36 0.25 -7.08
C LYS A 302 11.24 1.66 -7.66
N LYS A 303 11.85 2.65 -6.99
CA LYS A 303 11.86 4.05 -7.43
C LYS A 303 12.52 4.27 -8.79
N ILE A 304 13.50 3.43 -9.17
CA ILE A 304 14.14 3.49 -10.51
C ILE A 304 13.14 3.13 -11.58
N TYR A 305 12.41 2.05 -11.33
CA TYR A 305 11.49 1.49 -12.29
C TYR A 305 10.29 2.43 -12.49
N SER A 306 9.81 3.06 -11.42
CA SER A 306 8.67 3.96 -11.47
C SER A 306 8.99 5.35 -12.03
N ASP A 307 10.24 5.82 -11.92
CA ASP A 307 10.59 7.17 -12.37
C ASP A 307 12.00 7.23 -13.01
N PRO A 308 12.07 7.40 -14.35
CA PRO A 308 13.33 7.45 -15.10
C PRO A 308 14.30 8.55 -14.66
N GLN A 309 13.83 9.59 -13.96
CA GLN A 309 14.72 10.68 -13.51
C GLN A 309 15.81 10.18 -12.56
N TYR A 310 15.58 9.05 -11.87
CA TYR A 310 16.58 8.53 -10.95
C TYR A 310 17.65 7.65 -11.61
N VAL A 311 17.52 7.29 -12.89
CA VAL A 311 18.47 6.37 -13.57
C VAL A 311 19.92 6.82 -13.43
N LEU A 312 20.21 8.12 -13.56
CA LEU A 312 21.57 8.66 -13.44
C LEU A 312 22.14 8.55 -12.02
N LEU A 313 21.32 8.80 -10.99
CA LEU A 313 21.71 8.63 -9.59
C LEU A 313 22.13 7.18 -9.33
N TYR A 314 21.45 6.22 -9.96
CA TYR A 314 21.72 4.81 -9.77
C TYR A 314 22.91 4.30 -10.57
N ILE A 315 23.09 4.73 -11.81
CA ILE A 315 24.35 4.47 -12.54
C ILE A 315 25.54 4.93 -11.68
N THR A 316 25.42 6.09 -11.03
CA THR A 316 26.43 6.60 -10.10
C THR A 316 26.60 5.69 -8.88
N PHE A 317 25.49 5.27 -8.25
CA PHE A 317 25.52 4.34 -7.12
C PHE A 317 26.21 3.01 -7.46
N PHE A 318 25.76 2.32 -8.51
CA PHE A 318 26.37 1.05 -8.94
C PHE A 318 27.85 1.26 -9.31
N SER A 319 28.18 2.32 -10.05
CA SER A 319 29.57 2.65 -10.39
C SER A 319 30.42 2.85 -9.14
N SER A 320 29.88 3.47 -8.09
CA SER A 320 30.59 3.67 -6.82
C SER A 320 30.91 2.35 -6.12
N ILE A 321 30.00 1.37 -6.15
CA ILE A 321 30.24 0.03 -5.56
C ILE A 321 31.39 -0.67 -6.28
N TYR A 322 31.38 -0.67 -7.63
CA TYR A 322 32.47 -1.25 -8.40
C TYR A 322 33.79 -0.51 -8.17
N MET A 323 33.76 0.82 -8.11
CA MET A 323 34.93 1.64 -7.79
C MET A 323 35.52 1.27 -6.42
N ILE A 324 34.69 1.08 -5.40
CA ILE A 324 35.13 0.62 -4.06
C ILE A 324 35.78 -0.75 -4.15
N PHE A 325 35.18 -1.71 -4.86
CA PHE A 325 35.79 -3.02 -5.08
C PHE A 325 37.17 -2.90 -5.73
N PHE A 326 37.30 -2.11 -6.80
CA PHE A 326 38.58 -1.90 -7.47
C PHE A 326 39.62 -1.20 -6.58
N MET A 327 39.21 -0.20 -5.79
CA MET A 327 40.10 0.46 -4.81
C MET A 327 40.64 -0.52 -3.78
N ILE A 328 39.79 -1.43 -3.25
CA ILE A 328 40.21 -2.48 -2.32
C ILE A 328 41.21 -3.44 -2.99
N GLU A 329 40.96 -3.84 -4.24
CA GLU A 329 41.86 -4.72 -4.98
C GLU A 329 43.21 -4.06 -5.31
N ILE A 330 43.20 -2.78 -5.69
CA ILE A 330 44.42 -1.98 -5.87
C ILE A 330 45.18 -1.87 -4.54
N TYR A 331 44.48 -1.57 -3.44
CA TYR A 331 45.10 -1.48 -2.12
C TYR A 331 45.79 -2.78 -1.71
N LYS A 332 45.16 -3.95 -1.95
CA LYS A 332 45.77 -5.27 -1.71
C LYS A 332 47.07 -5.47 -2.52
N LEU A 333 47.14 -4.93 -3.73
CA LEU A 333 48.34 -5.00 -4.57
C LEU A 333 49.46 -4.06 -4.11
N VAL A 334 49.11 -2.88 -3.60
CA VAL A 334 50.07 -1.83 -3.23
C VAL A 334 50.55 -1.94 -1.78
N LYS A 335 49.70 -2.36 -0.83
CA LYS A 335 50.00 -2.46 0.62
C LYS A 335 51.31 -3.22 0.93
N PRO A 336 51.63 -4.37 0.30
CA PRO A 336 52.90 -5.06 0.55
C PRO A 336 54.12 -4.22 0.17
N LYS A 337 54.07 -3.52 -0.98
CA LYS A 337 55.16 -2.66 -1.46
C LYS A 337 55.41 -1.48 -0.54
N ILE A 338 54.34 -0.88 0.00
CA ILE A 338 54.43 0.21 0.99
C ILE A 338 55.10 -0.29 2.27
N LYS A 339 54.70 -1.48 2.78
CA LYS A 339 55.31 -2.08 3.98
C LYS A 339 56.81 -2.35 3.78
N GLU A 340 57.19 -2.92 2.64
CA GLU A 340 58.58 -3.21 2.30
C GLU A 340 59.43 -1.92 2.22
N LYS A 341 58.92 -0.89 1.55
CA LYS A 341 59.59 0.43 1.47
C LYS A 341 59.76 1.06 2.86
N LYS A 342 58.75 0.96 3.73
CA LYS A 342 58.79 1.46 5.11
C LYS A 342 59.80 0.68 5.96
N GLN A 343 59.86 -0.64 5.86
CA GLN A 343 60.85 -1.47 6.56
C GLN A 343 62.27 -1.14 6.10
N ARG A 344 62.49 -1.00 4.79
CA ARG A 344 63.79 -0.63 4.22
C ARG A 344 64.26 0.76 4.67
N TRP A 345 63.33 1.70 4.84
CA TRP A 345 63.63 3.02 5.37
C TRP A 345 63.97 2.98 6.88
N LEU A 346 63.20 2.22 7.67
CA LEU A 346 63.46 2.03 9.10
C LEU A 346 64.80 1.32 9.36
N SER A 347 65.18 0.34 8.53
CA SER A 347 66.48 -0.35 8.65
C SER A 347 67.66 0.56 8.29
N LYS A 348 67.46 1.55 7.41
CA LYS A 348 68.48 2.56 7.07
C LYS A 348 68.68 3.63 8.15
N LYS A 349 67.71 3.82 9.06
CA LYS A 349 67.82 4.76 10.20
C LYS A 349 68.45 4.13 11.45
N LYS A 350 68.58 2.80 11.50
CA LYS A 350 69.19 2.05 12.62
C LYS A 350 70.67 1.70 12.40
N LYS A 351 71.20 1.98 11.20
CA LYS A 351 72.62 2.06 10.90
C LYS A 351 73.00 3.53 10.87
#